data_AF-A0A377E0I9-F1
#
_entry.id   AF-A0A377E0I9-F1
#
_cell.length_a   1.000
_cell.length_b   1.000
_cell.length_c   1.000
_cell.angle_alpha   90.00
_cell.angle_beta   90.00
_cell.angle_gamma   90.00
#
_symmetry.space_group_name_H-M   'P 1'
#
loop_
_entity.id
_entity.type
_entity.pdbx_description
1 polymer ?
#
loop_
_entity_poly.entity_id
_entity_poly.type
_entity_poly.pdbx_seq_one_letter_code
_entity_poly.pdbx_strand_id
1 'polypeptide(L)'
;MSEIVVSKFGGTSVADFDAMNRSADIVLSDANVRLVVLSASAGITNLLVALAEGLEPGERFEKLDAIRNIQFAILERLRYPNVIREEIERLLENITVLAEAAALATSPALTDELVSHGELMSTLLFVEILRERDVQAQWFDVRKVMRTNDRFGRAEPDIAALAELAALQLLPRLNEGLVITQDLSVAKIKVVQRRLAVEAAIIRQPCWRRLYTHLVLISGPTSRASTPPIHA
;
A
#
# COMPACT_ATOMS: atom_id res chain seq x y z
N MET A 1 -7.39 -14.34 -21.47
CA MET A 1 -6.46 -13.77 -20.46
C MET A 1 -7.01 -14.16 -19.12
N SER A 2 -6.15 -14.62 -18.21
CA SER A 2 -6.53 -14.92 -16.84
C SER A 2 -7.13 -13.68 -16.18
N GLU A 3 -8.15 -13.89 -15.37
CA GLU A 3 -8.76 -12.86 -14.53
C GLU A 3 -7.70 -12.34 -13.56
N ILE A 4 -7.51 -11.01 -13.49
CA ILE A 4 -6.58 -10.38 -12.56
C ILE A 4 -7.40 -9.83 -11.39
N VAL A 5 -7.20 -10.40 -10.21
CA VAL A 5 -7.74 -9.90 -8.96
C VAL A 5 -6.69 -9.03 -8.27
N VAL A 6 -7.15 -7.90 -7.75
CA VAL A 6 -6.34 -6.96 -6.95
C VAL A 6 -6.76 -7.09 -5.49
N SER A 7 -5.83 -7.50 -4.63
CA SER A 7 -6.03 -7.55 -3.18
C SER A 7 -5.38 -6.35 -2.50
N LYS A 8 -6.04 -5.80 -1.47
CA LYS A 8 -5.53 -4.65 -0.71
C LYS A 8 -5.54 -4.94 0.78
N PHE A 9 -4.42 -4.69 1.45
CA PHE A 9 -4.30 -4.87 2.89
C PHE A 9 -3.96 -3.55 3.58
N GLY A 10 -4.69 -3.24 4.66
CA GLY A 10 -4.45 -2.06 5.50
C GLY A 10 -3.39 -2.32 6.57
N GLY A 11 -3.03 -1.27 7.32
CA GLY A 11 -1.90 -1.35 8.25
C GLY A 11 -2.00 -2.43 9.33
N THR A 12 -3.19 -2.78 9.80
CA THR A 12 -3.38 -3.89 10.77
C THR A 12 -3.11 -5.26 10.17
N SER A 13 -3.38 -5.43 8.88
CA SER A 13 -3.10 -6.67 8.12
C SER A 13 -1.60 -6.86 7.85
N VAL A 14 -0.80 -5.81 7.98
CA VAL A 14 0.66 -5.83 7.79
C VAL A 14 1.41 -5.22 8.98
N ALA A 15 0.82 -5.31 10.18
CA ALA A 15 1.34 -4.68 11.38
C ALA A 15 2.66 -5.30 11.85
N ASP A 16 2.77 -6.62 11.74
CA ASP A 16 3.88 -7.43 12.21
C ASP A 16 4.05 -8.67 11.32
N PHE A 17 5.05 -9.49 11.61
CA PHE A 17 5.36 -10.69 10.85
C PHE A 17 4.19 -11.67 10.78
N ASP A 18 3.47 -11.89 11.88
CA ASP A 18 2.35 -12.85 11.91
C ASP A 18 1.14 -12.31 11.13
N ALA A 19 0.87 -11.02 11.21
CA ALA A 19 -0.16 -10.35 10.43
C ALA A 19 0.14 -10.44 8.93
N MET A 20 1.38 -10.17 8.53
CA MET A 20 1.81 -10.33 7.15
C MET A 20 1.69 -11.78 6.66
N ASN A 21 2.04 -12.76 7.50
CA ASN A 21 1.84 -14.18 7.18
C ASN A 21 0.36 -14.54 6.98
N ARG A 22 -0.54 -14.07 7.86
CA ARG A 22 -2.01 -14.24 7.67
C ARG A 22 -2.51 -13.60 6.38
N SER A 23 -1.99 -12.42 6.04
CA SER A 23 -2.33 -11.74 4.79
C SER A 23 -1.79 -12.50 3.57
N ALA A 24 -0.59 -13.08 3.66
CA ALA A 24 -0.04 -13.96 2.63
C ALA A 24 -0.91 -15.21 2.44
N ASP A 25 -1.43 -15.82 3.52
CA ASP A 25 -2.36 -16.95 3.41
C ASP A 25 -3.61 -16.60 2.58
N ILE A 26 -4.16 -15.39 2.79
CA ILE A 26 -5.32 -14.90 2.02
C ILE A 26 -4.95 -14.72 0.55
N VAL A 27 -3.80 -14.09 0.26
CA VAL A 27 -3.32 -13.90 -1.12
C VAL A 27 -3.17 -15.24 -1.84
N LEU A 28 -2.58 -16.24 -1.18
CA LEU A 28 -2.30 -17.55 -1.78
C LEU A 28 -3.52 -18.45 -1.87
N SER A 29 -4.64 -18.09 -1.21
CA SER A 29 -5.90 -18.83 -1.28
C SER A 29 -6.65 -18.64 -2.61
N ASP A 30 -6.31 -17.61 -3.39
CA ASP A 30 -6.90 -17.34 -4.70
C ASP A 30 -5.80 -17.07 -5.75
N ALA A 31 -5.63 -18.03 -6.66
CA ALA A 31 -4.63 -17.95 -7.73
C ALA A 31 -4.86 -16.81 -8.73
N ASN A 32 -6.06 -16.21 -8.75
CA ASN A 32 -6.35 -15.04 -9.58
C ASN A 32 -5.82 -13.74 -8.96
N VAL A 33 -5.43 -13.73 -7.69
CA VAL A 33 -4.76 -12.58 -7.08
C VAL A 33 -3.37 -12.44 -7.70
N ARG A 34 -3.21 -11.44 -8.56
CA ARG A 34 -1.94 -11.16 -9.26
C ARG A 34 -1.32 -9.84 -8.83
N LEU A 35 -2.09 -8.95 -8.21
CA LEU A 35 -1.63 -7.68 -7.69
C LEU A 35 -2.04 -7.53 -6.23
N VAL A 36 -1.08 -7.21 -5.36
CA VAL A 36 -1.32 -6.91 -3.95
C VAL A 36 -0.86 -5.49 -3.67
N VAL A 37 -1.74 -4.71 -3.06
CA VAL A 37 -1.52 -3.31 -2.67
C VAL A 37 -1.46 -3.22 -1.16
N LEU A 38 -0.38 -2.69 -0.60
CA LEU A 38 -0.19 -2.61 0.85
C LEU A 38 -0.06 -1.16 1.32
N SER A 39 -0.72 -0.88 2.44
CA SER A 39 -0.41 0.30 3.26
C SER A 39 0.85 0.07 4.11
N ALA A 40 1.33 1.10 4.80
CA ALA A 40 2.36 0.97 5.81
C ALA A 40 1.88 0.10 6.99
N SER A 41 2.82 -0.52 7.72
CA SER A 41 2.52 -1.24 8.97
C SER A 41 1.81 -0.35 9.99
N ALA A 42 0.93 -0.93 10.80
CA ALA A 42 0.16 -0.19 11.80
C ALA A 42 1.05 0.75 12.65
N GLY A 43 0.60 2.00 12.80
CA GLY A 43 1.33 3.03 13.57
C GLY A 43 2.41 3.78 12.79
N ILE A 44 3.02 3.18 11.76
CA ILE A 44 4.14 3.80 11.02
C ILE A 44 3.75 5.13 10.38
N THR A 45 2.63 5.21 9.67
CA THR A 45 2.18 6.46 9.04
C THR A 45 2.04 7.60 10.06
N ASN A 46 1.53 7.33 11.26
CA ASN A 46 1.37 8.36 12.29
C ASN A 46 2.74 8.85 12.82
N LEU A 47 3.71 7.95 12.97
CA LEU A 47 5.07 8.30 13.37
C LEU A 47 5.76 9.15 12.30
N LEU A 48 5.60 8.80 11.02
CA LEU A 48 6.17 9.53 9.90
C LEU A 48 5.53 10.92 9.73
N VAL A 49 4.20 11.03 9.90
CA VAL A 49 3.51 12.33 9.90
C VAL A 49 4.03 13.21 11.04
N ALA A 50 4.17 12.66 12.25
CA ALA A 50 4.72 13.42 13.38
C ALA A 50 6.17 13.89 13.11
N LEU A 51 7.02 13.06 12.50
CA LEU A 51 8.36 13.47 12.09
C LEU A 51 8.33 14.61 11.06
N ALA A 52 7.37 14.58 10.12
CA ALA A 52 7.21 15.60 9.10
C ALA A 52 6.75 16.97 9.64
N GLU A 53 6.19 17.01 10.85
CA GLU A 53 5.82 18.27 11.55
C GLU A 53 7.04 19.02 12.10
N GLY A 54 8.22 18.39 12.13
CA GLY A 54 9.47 19.01 12.60
C GLY A 54 9.63 18.93 14.11
N LEU A 55 10.11 17.79 14.60
CA LEU A 55 10.29 17.53 16.04
C LEU A 55 11.68 17.92 16.56
N GLU A 56 11.71 18.32 17.83
CA GLU A 56 12.96 18.51 18.58
C GLU A 56 13.77 17.20 18.68
N PRO A 57 15.11 17.25 18.83
CA PRO A 57 15.97 16.07 18.70
C PRO A 57 15.58 14.85 19.56
N GLY A 58 15.14 15.08 20.81
CA GLY A 58 14.73 14.01 21.72
C GLY A 58 13.49 13.26 21.21
N GLU A 59 12.39 13.99 20.97
CA GLU A 59 11.15 13.39 20.47
C GLU A 59 11.34 12.78 19.07
N ARG A 60 12.14 13.41 18.21
CA ARG A 60 12.49 12.89 16.89
C ARG A 60 13.15 11.52 17.00
N PHE A 61 14.15 11.39 17.89
CA PHE A 61 14.83 10.13 18.12
C PHE A 61 13.87 9.04 18.61
N GLU A 62 12.96 9.36 19.53
CA GLU A 62 11.94 8.41 19.99
C GLU A 62 11.04 7.90 18.85
N LYS A 63 10.61 8.76 17.92
CA LYS A 63 9.79 8.33 16.77
C LYS A 63 10.62 7.51 15.77
N LEU A 64 11.86 7.89 15.50
CA LEU A 64 12.76 7.15 14.62
C LEU A 64 13.05 5.74 15.17
N ASP A 65 13.30 5.63 16.48
CA ASP A 65 13.52 4.36 17.14
C ASP A 65 12.26 3.48 17.13
N ALA A 66 11.09 4.08 17.39
CA ALA A 66 9.80 3.37 17.28
C ALA A 66 9.56 2.81 15.87
N ILE A 67 9.87 3.57 14.82
CA ILE A 67 9.78 3.10 13.42
C ILE A 67 10.74 1.93 13.21
N ARG A 68 12.02 2.07 13.61
CA ARG A 68 13.04 1.02 13.50
C ARG A 68 12.57 -0.27 14.21
N ASN A 69 12.10 -0.17 15.45
CA ASN A 69 11.64 -1.32 16.23
C ASN A 69 10.52 -2.09 15.54
N ILE A 70 9.54 -1.41 14.93
CA ILE A 70 8.47 -2.05 14.17
C ILE A 70 9.03 -2.79 12.94
N GLN A 71 9.95 -2.17 12.19
CA GLN A 71 10.54 -2.83 11.01
C GLN A 71 11.39 -4.03 11.40
N PHE A 72 12.20 -3.91 12.45
CA PHE A 72 13.10 -4.96 12.92
C PHE A 72 12.35 -6.14 13.55
N ALA A 73 11.22 -5.89 14.21
CA ALA A 73 10.34 -6.96 14.71
C ALA A 73 9.82 -7.88 13.58
N ILE A 74 9.73 -7.37 12.35
CA ILE A 74 9.39 -8.17 11.15
C ILE A 74 10.67 -8.78 10.57
N LEU A 75 11.69 -7.95 10.33
CA LEU A 75 12.95 -8.33 9.71
C LEU A 75 13.62 -9.51 10.43
N GLU A 76 13.72 -9.45 11.76
CA GLU A 76 14.42 -10.47 12.57
C GLU A 76 13.72 -11.83 12.59
N ARG A 77 12.47 -11.89 12.13
CA ARG A 77 11.69 -13.13 12.04
C ARG A 77 11.77 -13.78 10.67
N LEU A 78 12.36 -13.11 9.68
CA LEU A 78 12.70 -13.70 8.40
C LEU A 78 13.74 -14.82 8.59
N ARG A 79 13.61 -15.91 7.83
CA ARG A 79 14.62 -16.95 7.65
C ARG A 79 15.94 -16.39 7.12
N TYR A 80 15.90 -15.43 6.19
CA TYR A 80 17.09 -14.82 5.59
C TYR A 80 17.07 -13.28 5.68
N PRO A 81 17.21 -12.70 6.88
CA PRO A 81 17.00 -11.26 7.08
C PRO A 81 18.01 -10.39 6.33
N ASN A 82 19.21 -10.90 6.09
CA ASN A 82 20.29 -10.15 5.46
C ASN A 82 20.01 -9.81 3.99
N VAL A 83 19.06 -10.48 3.33
CA VAL A 83 18.73 -10.20 1.92
C VAL A 83 18.08 -8.83 1.73
N ILE A 84 17.42 -8.31 2.76
CA ILE A 84 16.66 -7.04 2.71
C ILE A 84 17.08 -6.05 3.79
N ARG A 85 17.89 -6.46 4.77
CA ARG A 85 18.36 -5.62 5.88
C ARG A 85 18.97 -4.31 5.39
N GLU A 86 19.90 -4.36 4.43
CA GLU A 86 20.59 -3.17 3.93
C GLU A 86 19.61 -2.16 3.31
N GLU A 87 18.60 -2.65 2.58
CA GLU A 87 17.59 -1.77 1.98
C GLU A 87 16.68 -1.14 3.04
N ILE A 88 16.30 -1.89 4.09
CA ILE A 88 15.52 -1.33 5.21
C ILE A 88 16.34 -0.29 5.98
N GLU A 89 17.60 -0.56 6.29
CA GLU A 89 18.50 0.41 6.94
C GLU A 89 18.67 1.67 6.10
N ARG A 90 18.88 1.54 4.78
CA ARG A 90 18.96 2.66 3.86
C ARG A 90 17.70 3.54 3.87
N LEU A 91 16.52 2.92 3.95
CA LEU A 91 15.26 3.67 4.07
C LEU A 91 15.13 4.37 5.44
N LEU A 92 15.56 3.73 6.53
CA LEU A 92 15.57 4.33 7.87
C LEU A 92 16.57 5.50 7.98
N GLU A 93 17.73 5.39 7.35
CA GLU A 93 18.71 6.47 7.24
C GLU A 93 18.12 7.66 6.47
N ASN A 94 17.46 7.40 5.32
CA ASN A 94 16.78 8.45 4.57
C ASN A 94 15.67 9.12 5.38
N ILE A 95 14.85 8.35 6.12
CA ILE A 95 13.84 8.92 7.02
C ILE A 95 14.50 9.83 8.07
N THR A 96 15.66 9.44 8.59
CA THR A 96 16.40 10.25 9.58
C THR A 96 16.82 11.60 8.99
N VAL A 97 17.41 11.60 7.79
CA VAL A 97 17.82 12.81 7.08
C VAL A 97 16.61 13.71 6.75
N LEU A 98 15.50 13.12 6.30
CA LEU A 98 14.27 13.86 6.01
C LEU A 98 13.62 14.44 7.26
N ALA A 99 13.66 13.72 8.38
CA ALA A 99 13.18 14.23 9.67
C ALA A 99 14.04 15.38 10.21
N GLU A 100 15.36 15.33 10.00
CA GLU A 100 16.26 16.45 10.30
C GLU A 100 15.96 17.67 9.42
N ALA A 101 15.71 17.46 8.12
CA ALA A 101 15.29 18.53 7.22
C ALA A 101 13.92 19.11 7.63
N ALA A 102 12.97 18.28 8.04
CA ALA A 102 11.64 18.71 8.50
C ALA A 102 11.73 19.60 9.75
N ALA A 103 12.69 19.34 10.64
CA ALA A 103 12.94 20.19 11.80
C ALA A 103 13.45 21.61 11.43
N LEU A 104 13.98 21.79 10.22
CA LEU A 104 14.41 23.10 9.70
C LEU A 104 13.33 23.78 8.85
N ALA A 105 12.66 23.00 8.00
CA ALA A 105 11.61 23.48 7.12
C ALA A 105 10.63 22.36 6.77
N THR A 106 9.34 22.60 7.01
CA THR A 106 8.28 21.67 6.66
C THR A 106 7.60 22.06 5.35
N SER A 107 7.14 21.06 4.60
CA SER A 107 6.27 21.27 3.45
C SER A 107 5.36 20.05 3.22
N PRO A 108 4.21 20.22 2.57
CA PRO A 108 3.38 19.08 2.15
C PRO A 108 4.15 18.08 1.27
N ALA A 109 5.06 18.56 0.42
CA ALA A 109 5.89 17.69 -0.43
C ALA A 109 6.86 16.83 0.40
N LEU A 110 7.52 17.44 1.40
CA LEU A 110 8.37 16.71 2.34
C LEU A 110 7.57 15.70 3.17
N THR A 111 6.35 16.07 3.57
CA THR A 111 5.44 15.18 4.31
C THR A 111 5.08 13.95 3.47
N ASP A 112 4.70 14.15 2.21
CA ASP A 112 4.37 13.04 1.30
C ASP A 112 5.56 12.11 1.08
N GLU A 113 6.77 12.67 0.90
CA GLU A 113 8.00 11.88 0.76
C GLU A 113 8.29 11.05 2.01
N LEU A 114 8.24 11.67 3.19
CA LEU A 114 8.51 11.01 4.48
C LEU A 114 7.49 9.89 4.75
N VAL A 115 6.20 10.17 4.55
CA VAL A 115 5.12 9.19 4.75
C VAL A 115 5.19 8.01 3.78
N SER A 116 5.63 8.25 2.54
CA SER A 116 5.74 7.19 1.52
C SER A 116 6.69 6.05 1.93
N HIS A 117 7.70 6.34 2.75
CA HIS A 117 8.66 5.35 3.22
C HIS A 117 8.00 4.22 4.01
N GLY A 118 6.88 4.49 4.71
CA GLY A 118 6.16 3.46 5.44
C GLY A 118 5.62 2.35 4.55
N GLU A 119 5.10 2.70 3.38
CA GLU A 119 4.58 1.74 2.39
C GLU A 119 5.70 1.07 1.59
N LEU A 120 6.82 1.78 1.35
CA LEU A 120 8.02 1.19 0.76
C LEU A 120 8.55 0.05 1.64
N MET A 121 8.74 0.28 2.95
CA MET A 121 9.24 -0.74 3.86
C MET A 121 8.28 -1.93 3.99
N SER A 122 6.97 -1.69 4.17
CA SER A 122 6.01 -2.79 4.33
C SER A 122 5.93 -3.70 3.10
N THR A 123 5.99 -3.12 1.89
CA THR A 123 5.97 -3.87 0.63
C THR A 123 7.24 -4.67 0.37
N LEU A 124 8.41 -4.13 0.73
CA LEU A 124 9.68 -4.86 0.64
C LEU A 124 9.69 -6.08 1.58
N LEU A 125 9.31 -5.88 2.84
CA LEU A 125 9.24 -6.96 3.83
C LEU A 125 8.22 -8.04 3.43
N PHE A 126 7.07 -7.64 2.90
CA PHE A 126 6.03 -8.60 2.48
C PHE A 126 6.47 -9.48 1.30
N VAL A 127 7.28 -8.94 0.37
CA VAL A 127 7.86 -9.73 -0.72
C VAL A 127 8.78 -10.81 -0.18
N GLU A 128 9.60 -10.51 0.83
CA GLU A 128 10.47 -11.52 1.44
C GLU A 128 9.68 -12.59 2.20
N ILE A 129 8.59 -12.23 2.89
CA ILE A 129 7.69 -13.22 3.52
C ILE A 129 7.11 -14.20 2.49
N LEU A 130 6.73 -13.72 1.30
CA LEU A 130 6.26 -14.58 0.22
C LEU A 130 7.39 -15.47 -0.31
N ARG A 131 8.59 -14.93 -0.50
CA ARG A 131 9.75 -15.68 -0.99
C ARG A 131 10.21 -16.77 -0.04
N GLU A 132 10.09 -16.58 1.27
CA GLU A 132 10.39 -17.63 2.27
C GLU A 132 9.45 -18.82 2.23
N ARG A 133 8.28 -18.62 1.60
CA ARG A 133 7.28 -19.65 1.33
C ARG A 133 7.40 -20.21 -0.10
N ASP A 134 8.54 -19.98 -0.75
CA ASP A 134 8.84 -20.39 -2.13
C ASP A 134 7.85 -19.82 -3.17
N VAL A 135 7.22 -18.67 -2.85
CA VAL A 135 6.32 -17.97 -3.77
C VAL A 135 7.12 -16.98 -4.62
N GLN A 136 6.98 -17.09 -5.94
CA GLN A 136 7.53 -16.11 -6.87
C GLN A 136 6.73 -14.80 -6.75
N ALA A 137 7.30 -13.84 -6.03
CA ALA A 137 6.74 -12.50 -5.86
C ALA A 137 7.75 -11.42 -6.28
N GLN A 138 7.23 -10.40 -6.95
CA GLN A 138 7.99 -9.25 -7.44
C GLN A 138 7.58 -7.99 -6.69
N TRP A 139 8.56 -7.19 -6.29
CA TRP A 139 8.32 -5.84 -5.80
C TRP A 139 8.17 -4.87 -6.97
N PHE A 140 7.16 -4.02 -6.93
CA PHE A 140 6.94 -2.97 -7.93
C PHE A 140 6.72 -1.62 -7.24
N ASP A 141 7.47 -0.61 -7.68
CA ASP A 141 7.28 0.77 -7.23
C ASP A 141 6.11 1.41 -7.97
N VAL A 142 4.99 1.65 -7.29
CA VAL A 142 3.80 2.23 -7.91
C VAL A 142 4.05 3.65 -8.41
N ARG A 143 5.06 4.37 -7.91
CA ARG A 143 5.46 5.70 -8.43
C ARG A 143 5.91 5.66 -9.89
N LYS A 144 6.20 4.49 -10.45
CA LYS A 144 6.49 4.33 -11.88
C LYS A 144 5.26 4.53 -12.77
N VAL A 145 4.06 4.29 -12.23
CA VAL A 145 2.79 4.33 -12.99
C VAL A 145 1.78 5.33 -12.42
N MET A 146 1.77 5.55 -11.11
CA MET A 146 0.88 6.50 -10.44
C MET A 146 1.42 7.93 -10.65
N ARG A 147 0.94 8.59 -11.71
CA ARG A 147 1.15 10.03 -11.90
C ARG A 147 0.02 10.79 -11.22
N THR A 148 0.38 11.82 -10.48
CA THR A 148 -0.57 12.71 -9.81
C THR A 148 -0.22 14.17 -10.10
N ASN A 149 -1.14 15.08 -9.80
CA ASN A 149 -0.82 16.51 -9.79
C ASN A 149 0.02 16.90 -8.56
N ASP A 150 0.50 18.14 -8.55
CA ASP A 150 1.36 18.71 -7.48
C ASP A 150 0.55 19.13 -6.23
N ARG A 151 -0.66 18.59 -6.04
CA ARG A 151 -1.50 18.86 -4.87
C ARG A 151 -1.10 17.93 -3.72
N PHE A 152 0.12 18.10 -3.22
CA PHE A 152 0.68 17.31 -2.12
C PHE A 152 -0.29 17.17 -0.93
N GLY A 153 -0.32 15.99 -0.31
CA GLY A 153 -1.27 15.59 0.73
C GLY A 153 -2.67 15.22 0.24
N ARG A 154 -3.07 15.62 -0.98
CA ARG A 154 -4.35 15.27 -1.62
C ARG A 154 -4.20 15.14 -3.14
N ALA A 155 -3.13 14.49 -3.58
CA ALA A 155 -2.79 14.41 -4.98
C ALA A 155 -3.88 13.66 -5.75
N GLU A 156 -4.29 14.19 -6.89
CA GLU A 156 -5.31 13.58 -7.74
C GLU A 156 -4.63 12.81 -8.87
N PRO A 157 -5.00 11.53 -9.10
CA PRO A 157 -4.32 10.70 -10.08
C PRO A 157 -4.71 11.11 -11.51
N ASP A 158 -3.71 11.22 -12.37
CA ASP A 158 -3.92 11.27 -13.81
C ASP A 158 -4.26 9.86 -14.30
N ILE A 159 -5.55 9.66 -14.56
CA ILE A 159 -6.06 8.35 -14.93
C ILE A 159 -5.59 7.93 -16.32
N ALA A 160 -5.40 8.87 -17.25
CA ALA A 160 -4.94 8.53 -18.60
C ALA A 160 -3.48 8.09 -18.57
N ALA A 161 -2.62 8.85 -17.89
CA ALA A 161 -1.23 8.49 -17.71
C ALA A 161 -1.08 7.18 -16.92
N LEU A 162 -1.89 6.98 -15.87
CA LEU A 162 -1.89 5.73 -15.10
C LEU A 162 -2.23 4.52 -15.99
N ALA A 163 -3.25 4.62 -16.84
CA ALA A 163 -3.65 3.53 -17.73
C ALA A 163 -2.53 3.17 -18.72
N GLU A 164 -1.93 4.18 -19.35
CA GLU A 164 -0.83 4.02 -20.30
C GLU A 164 0.40 3.38 -19.61
N LEU A 165 0.85 3.96 -18.50
CA LEU A 165 2.04 3.49 -17.79
C LEU A 165 1.81 2.12 -17.15
N ALA A 166 0.60 1.82 -16.66
CA ALA A 166 0.27 0.49 -16.16
C ALA A 166 0.33 -0.56 -17.28
N ALA A 167 -0.18 -0.26 -18.47
CA ALA A 167 -0.08 -1.17 -19.62
C ALA A 167 1.39 -1.40 -20.05
N LEU A 168 2.22 -0.35 -20.00
CA LEU A 168 3.63 -0.42 -20.41
C LEU A 168 4.55 -1.07 -19.37
N GLN A 169 4.30 -0.86 -18.08
CA GLN A 169 5.25 -1.21 -17.02
C GLN A 169 4.74 -2.22 -16.01
N LEU A 170 3.45 -2.17 -15.63
CA LEU A 170 2.88 -3.07 -14.61
C LEU A 170 2.35 -4.36 -15.23
N LEU A 171 1.61 -4.27 -16.34
CA LEU A 171 1.02 -5.43 -17.01
C LEU A 171 2.06 -6.49 -17.43
N PRO A 172 3.24 -6.13 -17.96
CA PRO A 172 4.29 -7.13 -18.22
C PRO A 172 4.70 -7.91 -16.97
N ARG A 173 4.79 -7.25 -15.81
CA ARG A 173 5.15 -7.88 -14.52
C ARG A 173 4.04 -8.79 -13.99
N LEU A 174 2.78 -8.37 -14.16
CA LEU A 174 1.62 -9.20 -13.82
C LEU A 174 1.53 -10.47 -14.67
N ASN A 175 2.02 -10.44 -15.91
CA ASN A 175 2.12 -11.63 -16.75
C ASN A 175 3.23 -12.59 -16.30
N GLU A 176 4.30 -12.08 -15.69
CA GLU A 176 5.40 -12.89 -15.15
C GLU A 176 5.04 -13.54 -13.80
N GLY A 177 4.35 -12.82 -12.92
CA GLY A 177 4.17 -13.27 -11.54
C GLY A 177 3.18 -12.48 -10.69
N LEU A 178 3.19 -12.81 -9.40
CA LEU A 178 2.54 -12.02 -8.36
C LEU A 178 3.33 -10.72 -8.14
N VAL A 179 2.64 -9.59 -8.14
CA VAL A 179 3.24 -8.26 -7.95
C VAL A 179 2.74 -7.66 -6.63
N ILE A 180 3.68 -7.19 -5.81
CA ILE A 180 3.43 -6.46 -4.56
C ILE A 180 3.81 -5.00 -4.76
N THR A 181 2.92 -4.07 -4.41
CA THR A 181 3.12 -2.65 -4.62
C THR A 181 2.47 -1.79 -3.53
N GLN A 182 2.82 -0.51 -3.48
CA GLN A 182 2.39 0.44 -2.44
C GLN A 182 0.98 0.96 -2.72
N ASP A 183 0.24 1.33 -1.67
CA ASP A 183 -1.08 1.98 -1.74
C ASP A 183 -0.99 3.46 -2.14
N LEU A 184 0.18 4.12 -2.03
CA LEU A 184 0.40 5.57 -2.14
C LEU A 184 -0.84 6.34 -1.70
N SER A 185 -1.10 6.26 -0.40
CA SER A 185 -2.29 6.80 0.26
C SER A 185 -2.31 8.34 0.28
N VAL A 186 -2.13 9.00 -0.86
CA VAL A 186 -2.42 10.42 -1.09
C VAL A 186 -3.63 10.61 -2.02
N ALA A 187 -3.98 9.56 -2.78
CA ALA A 187 -5.18 9.50 -3.61
C ALA A 187 -6.05 8.33 -3.14
N LYS A 188 -7.34 8.58 -2.87
CA LYS A 188 -8.30 7.50 -2.62
C LYS A 188 -8.33 6.56 -3.83
N ILE A 189 -7.65 5.42 -3.76
CA ILE A 189 -7.72 4.30 -4.71
C ILE A 189 -9.08 3.60 -4.56
N LYS A 190 -10.17 4.31 -4.83
CA LYS A 190 -11.47 3.72 -5.16
C LYS A 190 -11.75 3.76 -6.67
N VAL A 191 -10.99 4.56 -7.42
CA VAL A 191 -11.19 4.76 -8.86
C VAL A 191 -10.38 3.74 -9.70
N VAL A 192 -9.18 3.37 -9.27
CA VAL A 192 -8.27 2.52 -10.07
C VAL A 192 -8.73 1.06 -10.14
N GLN A 193 -9.23 0.50 -9.03
CA GLN A 193 -9.76 -0.88 -9.00
C GLN A 193 -10.93 -1.07 -9.98
N ARG A 194 -11.76 -0.06 -10.20
CA ARG A 194 -12.88 -0.13 -11.17
C ARG A 194 -12.45 0.10 -12.61
N ARG A 195 -11.33 0.79 -12.86
CA ARG A 195 -10.99 1.26 -14.22
C ARG A 195 -9.92 0.42 -14.91
N LEU A 196 -8.97 -0.17 -14.20
CA LEU A 196 -8.04 -1.14 -14.82
C LEU A 196 -8.77 -2.39 -15.33
N ALA A 197 -9.81 -2.83 -14.63
CA ALA A 197 -10.70 -3.91 -15.10
C ALA A 197 -11.53 -3.50 -16.34
N VAL A 198 -11.87 -2.21 -16.47
CA VAL A 198 -12.70 -1.69 -17.56
C VAL A 198 -11.86 -1.29 -18.78
N GLU A 199 -10.65 -0.73 -18.62
CA GLU A 199 -9.78 -0.35 -19.74
C GLU A 199 -9.05 -1.53 -20.36
N ALA A 200 -8.71 -2.56 -19.57
CA ALA A 200 -8.30 -3.86 -20.13
C ALA A 200 -9.42 -4.50 -20.97
N ALA A 201 -10.69 -4.18 -20.69
CA ALA A 201 -11.84 -4.59 -21.49
C ALA A 201 -12.12 -3.66 -22.70
N ILE A 202 -11.88 -2.35 -22.58
CA ILE A 202 -12.15 -1.35 -23.64
C ILE A 202 -11.11 -1.38 -24.77
N ILE A 203 -9.87 -1.81 -24.50
CA ILE A 203 -8.82 -1.91 -25.54
C ILE A 203 -9.08 -3.07 -26.54
N ARG A 204 -10.15 -3.87 -26.37
CA ARG A 204 -10.58 -4.88 -27.36
C ARG A 204 -12.02 -4.69 -27.84
N GLN A 205 -12.14 -4.07 -29.02
CA GLN A 205 -13.19 -4.23 -30.05
C GLN A 205 -14.60 -3.63 -29.78
N PRO A 206 -15.34 -3.23 -30.85
CA PRO A 206 -16.45 -2.28 -30.80
C PRO A 206 -17.81 -2.97 -30.71
N CYS A 207 -18.21 -3.42 -29.53
CA CYS A 207 -19.60 -3.78 -29.23
C CYS A 207 -19.78 -3.96 -27.73
N TRP A 208 -21.02 -3.90 -27.25
CA TRP A 208 -21.46 -4.16 -25.86
C TRP A 208 -21.71 -2.93 -24.96
N ARG A 209 -22.79 -2.22 -25.29
CA ARG A 209 -23.82 -1.86 -24.30
C ARG A 209 -24.59 -3.12 -23.89
N ARG A 210 -24.26 -3.72 -22.75
CA ARG A 210 -25.16 -4.54 -21.86
C ARG A 210 -24.29 -5.46 -21.00
N LEU A 211 -24.10 -5.09 -19.74
CA LEU A 211 -24.03 -5.98 -18.56
C LEU A 211 -23.53 -5.14 -17.38
N TYR A 212 -24.45 -4.38 -16.79
CA TYR A 212 -24.28 -3.67 -15.51
C TYR A 212 -25.40 -4.17 -14.59
N THR A 213 -25.19 -5.32 -13.95
CA THR A 213 -25.97 -5.71 -12.76
C THR A 213 -25.25 -6.86 -12.06
N HIS A 214 -25.12 -6.73 -10.73
CA HIS A 214 -24.55 -7.69 -9.77
C HIS A 214 -23.08 -7.45 -9.39
N LEU A 215 -22.85 -6.30 -8.74
CA LEU A 215 -21.87 -6.24 -7.65
C LEU A 215 -22.68 -6.30 -6.34
N VAL A 216 -22.79 -7.50 -5.78
CA VAL A 216 -23.45 -7.74 -4.49
C VAL A 216 -22.56 -7.18 -3.38
N LEU A 217 -23.16 -6.26 -2.62
CA LEU A 217 -22.69 -5.71 -1.37
C LEU A 217 -22.50 -6.84 -0.34
N ILE A 218 -21.27 -7.02 0.15
CA ILE A 218 -21.06 -7.62 1.47
C ILE A 218 -20.79 -6.46 2.43
N SER A 219 -21.87 -5.96 3.02
CA SER A 219 -21.85 -5.15 4.24
C SER A 219 -23.01 -5.68 5.08
N GLY A 220 -22.71 -6.44 6.13
CA GLY A 220 -23.71 -6.99 7.04
C GLY A 220 -24.52 -5.88 7.74
N PRO A 221 -25.71 -6.21 8.25
CA PRO A 221 -26.64 -5.23 8.79
C PRO A 221 -26.14 -4.66 10.12
N THR A 222 -26.06 -3.33 10.21
CA THR A 222 -26.04 -2.61 11.48
C THR A 222 -27.45 -2.58 12.06
N SER A 223 -27.63 -3.24 13.21
CA SER A 223 -28.85 -3.18 13.99
C SER A 223 -29.08 -1.75 14.49
N ARG A 224 -30.17 -1.11 14.04
CA ARG A 224 -30.73 0.07 14.71
C ARG A 224 -31.58 -0.42 15.88
N ALA A 225 -31.18 -0.06 17.10
CA ALA A 225 -32.04 -0.14 18.27
C ALA A 225 -33.20 0.86 18.12
N SER A 226 -34.43 0.33 18.13
CA SER A 226 -35.67 1.09 18.23
C SER A 226 -35.96 1.40 19.70
N THR A 227 -36.06 2.68 20.05
CA THR A 227 -36.69 3.15 21.29
C THR A 227 -38.22 2.95 21.23
N PRO A 228 -38.88 2.47 22.29
CA PRO A 228 -40.34 2.33 22.34
C PRO A 228 -41.03 3.64 22.73
N PRO A 229 -42.35 3.79 22.45
CA PRO A 229 -43.10 5.00 22.76
C PRO A 229 -43.49 5.06 24.26
N ILE A 230 -43.46 6.26 24.80
CA ILE A 230 -43.97 6.59 26.15
C ILE A 230 -45.49 6.75 26.05
N HIS A 231 -46.22 5.90 26.76
CA HIS A 231 -47.62 6.12 27.13
C HIS A 231 -47.77 6.00 28.65
N ALA A 232 -47.89 7.14 29.31
CA ALA A 232 -48.70 7.45 30.51
C ALA A 232 -48.33 8.86 30.97
#